data_AF-A0AAD9X191-F1
#
_entry.id   AF-A0AAD9X191-F1
#
_cell.length_a   1.000
_cell.length_b   1.000
_cell.length_c   1.000
_cell.angle_alpha   90.00
_cell.angle_beta   90.00
_cell.angle_gamma   90.00
#
_symmetry.space_group_name_H-M   'P 1'
#
loop_
_entity.id
_entity.type
_entity.pdbx_description
1 polymer ?
#
loop_
_entity_poly.entity_id
_entity_poly.type
_entity_poly.pdbx_seq_one_letter_code
_entity_poly.pdbx_strand_id
1 'polypeptide(L)'
;MEENEHQYREWQGNNVEEVLEPTPDCCIYRVPRYLRKINKGAYTPWLISIGPLHYGRKELMGMQNQKRRYWTKFGERVNNEEKLEELKTYIKNQEQRIRDHYSVTSKIQSSKYVAMILYDAVFIIELFLRKYHRTNDFLLKVPLAASVLKDILLLENQVPYFVLNDLYAKAFPSNERNNPSFFSLSHNFFRDLLISNNVLILAEHLPQVKHLTDFLRRALVMKVQTIEKRDRGYIYDLPSVTKLKESGLNFRCIDECFLDVSLAKRRHGKWLPWFKVNELQIPRTQICDETECLFRNLMALEVFHYPIQSQVCDYAFLMDYLIDTIKDVDLLVEKGIIANYMGNNEAIAKMFNRLCSNIPITESCYYDVAEKLRAHYKYPWNHVKATLKSVYFGNLWTGTATVAAIFLLILTAIQTACSIMQL
;
A
#
# COMPACT_ATOMS: atom_id res chain seq x y z
N MET A 1 19.66 -11.58 29.88
CA MET A 1 19.53 -10.17 30.29
C MET A 1 20.56 -9.26 29.62
N GLU A 2 21.71 -9.77 29.16
CA GLU A 2 22.75 -8.96 28.50
C GLU A 2 22.48 -8.63 27.01
N GLU A 3 21.66 -9.41 26.29
CA GLU A 3 21.32 -9.13 24.88
C GLU A 3 20.37 -7.92 24.71
N ASN A 4 19.49 -7.67 25.70
CA ASN A 4 18.58 -6.52 25.67
C ASN A 4 19.29 -5.19 25.98
N GLU A 5 20.40 -5.21 26.73
CA GLU A 5 21.22 -4.02 26.93
C GLU A 5 21.99 -3.64 25.67
N HIS A 6 22.42 -4.60 24.86
CA HIS A 6 23.16 -4.34 23.63
C HIS A 6 22.27 -3.66 22.57
N GLN A 7 21.00 -4.06 22.50
CA GLN A 7 20.01 -3.44 21.61
C GLN A 7 19.65 -2.02 22.07
N TYR A 8 19.59 -1.77 23.39
CA TYR A 8 19.41 -0.42 23.94
C TYR A 8 20.62 0.49 23.76
N ARG A 9 21.85 -0.04 23.83
CA ARG A 9 23.08 0.74 23.59
C ARG A 9 23.29 1.11 22.12
N GLU A 10 22.82 0.30 21.17
CA GLU A 10 22.83 0.67 19.75
C GLU A 10 21.91 1.87 19.42
N TRP A 11 20.85 2.08 20.20
CA TRP A 11 20.01 3.28 20.09
C TRP A 11 20.72 4.56 20.57
N GLN A 12 21.66 4.44 21.51
CA GLN A 12 22.38 5.59 22.09
C GLN A 12 23.65 5.97 21.31
N GLY A 13 24.17 5.10 20.45
CA GLY A 13 25.50 5.26 19.84
C GLY A 13 25.61 6.10 18.57
N ASN A 14 24.53 6.60 17.98
CA ASN A 14 24.57 7.15 16.61
C ASN A 14 23.94 8.54 16.47
N ASN A 15 24.69 9.59 16.84
CA ASN A 15 24.49 10.99 16.44
C ASN A 15 23.00 11.34 16.31
N VAL A 16 22.34 11.38 17.46
CA VAL A 16 20.93 11.73 17.63
C VAL A 16 20.81 13.18 17.16
N GLU A 17 20.40 13.39 15.90
CA GLU A 17 19.80 14.68 15.52
C GLU A 17 18.74 14.94 16.59
N GLU A 18 18.88 16.02 17.34
CA GLU A 18 18.04 16.43 18.48
C GLU A 18 16.59 15.96 18.30
N VAL A 19 16.23 14.86 18.97
CA VAL A 19 14.88 14.27 18.88
C VAL A 19 13.99 15.15 19.74
N LEU A 20 13.56 16.26 19.15
CA LEU A 20 12.56 17.14 19.73
C LEU A 20 11.20 16.42 19.66
N GLU A 21 10.38 16.61 20.70
CA GLU A 21 8.99 16.16 20.66
C GLU A 21 8.31 16.82 19.44
N PRO A 22 7.66 16.03 18.57
CA PRO A 22 6.95 16.57 17.43
C PRO A 22 5.85 17.52 17.90
N THR A 23 5.65 18.63 17.18
CA THR A 23 4.52 19.52 17.47
C THR A 23 3.18 18.80 17.24
N PRO A 24 2.06 19.27 17.82
CA PRO A 24 0.74 18.68 17.59
C PRO A 24 0.32 18.63 16.10
N ASP A 25 0.85 19.54 15.28
CA ASP A 25 0.57 19.62 13.85
C ASP A 25 1.56 18.79 13.00
N CYS A 26 2.57 18.17 13.62
CA CYS A 26 3.57 17.38 12.93
C CYS A 26 2.93 16.17 12.22
N CYS A 27 3.17 16.08 10.91
CA CYS A 27 2.71 14.98 10.08
C CYS A 27 3.71 14.57 8.98
N ILE A 28 4.81 15.32 8.80
CA ILE A 28 5.84 15.02 7.81
C ILE A 28 7.10 14.55 8.55
N TYR A 29 7.39 13.26 8.43
CA TYR A 29 8.41 12.59 9.23
C TYR A 29 9.68 12.36 8.43
N ARG A 30 10.85 12.63 9.03
CA ARG A 30 12.11 12.05 8.57
C ARG A 30 12.11 10.58 8.95
N VAL A 31 12.27 9.72 7.95
CA VAL A 31 12.33 8.27 8.11
C VAL A 31 13.60 7.91 8.88
N PRO A 32 13.49 7.21 10.03
CA PRO A 32 14.64 6.86 10.84
C PRO A 32 15.66 5.99 10.11
N ARG A 33 16.91 6.06 10.59
CA ARG A 33 18.04 5.34 9.99
C ARG A 33 17.83 3.84 9.89
N TYR A 34 17.13 3.23 10.85
CA TYR A 34 16.90 1.78 10.88
C TYR A 34 15.98 1.30 9.74
N LEU A 35 14.93 2.07 9.38
CA LEU A 35 14.10 1.77 8.20
C LEU A 35 14.87 2.09 6.92
N ARG A 36 15.56 3.25 6.90
CA ARG A 36 16.32 3.71 5.75
C ARG A 36 17.48 2.79 5.36
N LYS A 37 18.09 2.07 6.32
CA LYS A 37 19.18 1.10 6.08
C LYS A 37 18.73 -0.09 5.22
N ILE A 38 17.46 -0.49 5.32
CA ILE A 38 16.92 -1.62 4.54
C ILE A 38 16.82 -1.26 3.06
N ASN A 39 16.31 -0.07 2.74
CA ASN A 39 16.22 0.44 1.37
C ASN A 39 16.31 1.98 1.36
N LYS A 40 17.52 2.52 1.15
CA LYS A 40 17.75 3.98 1.11
C LYS A 40 17.03 4.65 -0.07
N GLY A 41 16.91 3.95 -1.20
CA GLY A 41 16.30 4.45 -2.43
C GLY A 41 14.78 4.60 -2.34
N ALA A 42 14.14 3.90 -1.40
CA ALA A 42 12.70 4.02 -1.15
C ALA A 42 12.30 5.34 -0.45
N TYR A 43 13.26 6.06 0.14
CA TYR A 43 13.00 7.29 0.91
C TYR A 43 13.82 8.48 0.41
N THR A 44 14.33 8.40 -0.82
CA THR A 44 15.19 9.43 -1.40
C THR A 44 14.59 9.86 -2.73
N PRO A 45 14.23 11.15 -2.91
CA PRO A 45 13.71 11.62 -4.18
C PRO A 45 14.75 11.47 -5.28
N TRP A 46 14.29 11.05 -6.45
CA TRP A 46 15.14 10.79 -7.60
C TRP A 46 15.22 12.00 -8.53
N LEU A 47 14.09 12.65 -8.80
CA LEU A 47 13.95 13.72 -9.77
C LEU A 47 13.69 15.07 -9.07
N ILE A 48 12.74 15.14 -8.14
CA ILE A 48 12.21 16.38 -7.58
C ILE A 48 12.23 16.35 -6.05
N SER A 49 13.01 17.25 -5.45
CA SER A 49 12.88 17.58 -4.02
C SER A 49 11.62 18.42 -3.81
N ILE A 50 10.85 18.14 -2.76
CA ILE A 50 9.65 18.87 -2.34
C ILE A 50 9.75 19.06 -0.83
N GLY A 51 9.67 20.31 -0.38
CA GLY A 51 9.83 20.67 1.02
C GLY A 51 11.29 20.69 1.50
N PRO A 52 11.51 20.96 2.80
CA PRO A 52 12.82 21.26 3.39
C PRO A 52 13.76 20.06 3.53
N LEU A 53 13.25 18.83 3.68
CA LEU A 53 14.08 17.68 4.10
C LEU A 53 15.12 17.24 3.06
N HIS A 54 14.86 17.52 1.78
CA HIS A 54 15.76 17.23 0.65
C HIS A 54 16.23 18.49 -0.09
N TYR A 55 15.93 19.67 0.45
CA TYR A 55 16.27 20.94 -0.18
C TYR A 55 17.79 21.14 -0.31
N GLY A 56 18.23 21.68 -1.45
CA GLY A 56 19.63 22.01 -1.71
C GLY A 56 20.52 20.85 -2.16
N ARG A 57 19.96 19.64 -2.35
CA ARG A 57 20.71 18.51 -2.93
C ARG A 57 21.15 18.80 -4.35
N LYS A 58 22.45 18.66 -4.61
CA LYS A 58 23.09 19.03 -5.88
C LYS A 58 22.49 18.24 -7.05
N GLU A 59 22.18 16.97 -6.83
CA GLU A 59 21.64 16.05 -7.84
C GLU A 59 20.23 16.46 -8.31
N LEU A 60 19.49 17.23 -7.49
CA LEU A 60 18.11 17.64 -7.74
C LEU A 60 17.98 19.11 -8.18
N MET A 61 19.10 19.82 -8.35
CA MET A 61 19.10 21.24 -8.69
C MET A 61 18.51 21.53 -10.07
N GLY A 62 18.66 20.61 -11.02
CA GLY A 62 18.08 20.74 -12.37
C GLY A 62 16.56 20.98 -12.33
N MET A 63 15.86 20.33 -11.41
CA MET A 63 14.41 20.48 -11.27
C MET A 63 13.96 21.80 -10.65
N GLN A 64 14.86 22.57 -10.03
CA GLN A 64 14.52 23.90 -9.51
C GLN A 64 14.20 24.88 -10.66
N ASN A 65 14.87 24.75 -11.81
CA ASN A 65 14.55 25.55 -13.00
C ASN A 65 13.15 25.21 -13.52
N GLN A 66 12.77 23.93 -13.48
CA GLN A 66 11.47 23.49 -13.93
C GLN A 66 10.34 24.00 -13.01
N LYS A 67 10.58 24.09 -11.69
CA LYS A 67 9.64 24.73 -10.76
C LYS A 67 9.47 26.22 -11.04
N ARG A 68 10.54 26.94 -11.39
CA ARG A 68 10.44 28.35 -11.82
C ARG A 68 9.60 28.50 -13.09
N ARG A 69 9.78 27.60 -14.06
CA ARG A 69 8.94 27.56 -15.27
C ARG A 69 7.48 27.30 -14.93
N TYR A 70 7.21 26.39 -13.99
CA TYR A 70 5.85 26.12 -13.52
C TYR A 70 5.24 27.33 -12.80
N TRP A 71 6.02 28.06 -11.99
CA TRP A 71 5.61 29.32 -11.40
C TRP A 71 5.21 30.36 -12.47
N THR A 72 6.02 30.54 -13.52
CA THR A 72 5.67 31.44 -14.63
C THR A 72 4.35 31.02 -15.28
N LYS A 73 4.17 29.73 -15.57
CA LYS A 73 2.94 29.20 -16.20
C LYS A 73 1.72 29.29 -15.30
N PHE A 74 1.89 29.11 -14.01
CA PHE A 74 0.86 29.35 -13.02
C PHE A 74 0.48 30.84 -12.98
N GLY A 75 1.46 31.74 -13.02
CA GLY A 75 1.24 33.19 -13.11
C GLY A 75 0.45 33.61 -14.34
N GLU A 76 0.79 33.08 -15.52
CA GLU A 76 0.02 33.26 -16.76
C GLU A 76 -1.44 32.80 -16.61
N ARG A 77 -1.68 31.69 -15.88
CA ARG A 77 -3.02 31.14 -15.65
C ARG A 77 -3.85 32.01 -14.69
N VAL A 78 -3.23 32.50 -13.63
CA VAL A 78 -3.85 33.41 -12.65
C VAL A 78 -4.12 34.77 -13.29
N ASN A 79 -3.19 35.27 -14.11
CA ASN A 79 -3.25 36.54 -14.83
C ASN A 79 -3.60 37.74 -13.93
N ASN A 80 -3.00 37.79 -12.74
CA ASN A 80 -3.19 38.85 -11.77
C ASN A 80 -1.96 38.90 -10.83
N GLU A 81 -1.15 39.95 -10.94
CA GLU A 81 0.08 40.11 -10.16
C GLU A 81 -0.17 40.35 -8.67
N GLU A 82 -1.23 41.09 -8.31
CA GLU A 82 -1.64 41.33 -6.92
C GLU A 82 -1.95 40.00 -6.23
N LYS A 83 -2.72 39.12 -6.89
CA LYS A 83 -2.98 37.76 -6.39
C LYS A 83 -1.69 36.98 -6.17
N LEU A 84 -0.69 37.09 -7.06
CA LEU A 84 0.59 36.38 -6.88
C LEU A 84 1.39 36.90 -5.66
N GLU A 85 1.34 38.20 -5.38
CA GLU A 85 1.92 38.79 -4.17
C GLU A 85 1.16 38.39 -2.90
N GLU A 86 -0.17 38.24 -2.97
CA GLU A 86 -0.97 37.69 -1.88
C GLU A 86 -0.56 36.25 -1.55
N LEU A 87 -0.29 35.40 -2.55
CA LEU A 87 0.19 34.03 -2.33
C LEU A 87 1.54 34.01 -1.62
N LYS A 88 2.49 34.87 -2.02
CA LYS A 88 3.79 35.03 -1.36
C LYS A 88 3.62 35.45 0.09
N THR A 89 2.79 36.46 0.33
CA THR A 89 2.49 37.00 1.67
C THR A 89 1.83 35.95 2.55
N TYR A 90 0.91 35.16 1.99
CA TYR A 90 0.26 34.06 2.71
C TYR A 90 1.29 33.02 3.20
N ILE A 91 2.22 32.56 2.36
CA ILE A 91 3.25 31.59 2.79
C ILE A 91 4.17 32.19 3.85
N LYS A 92 4.55 33.46 3.71
CA LYS A 92 5.33 34.17 4.74
C LYS A 92 4.61 34.17 6.09
N ASN A 93 3.31 34.46 6.09
CA ASN A 93 2.51 34.51 7.32
C ASN A 93 2.26 33.12 7.93
N GLN A 94 2.26 32.06 7.11
CA GLN A 94 2.10 30.68 7.56
C GLN A 94 3.43 29.97 7.85
N GLU A 95 4.58 30.63 7.72
CA GLU A 95 5.89 29.98 7.77
C GLU A 95 6.07 29.10 9.01
N GLN A 96 5.77 29.63 10.20
CA GLN A 96 5.95 28.89 11.45
C GLN A 96 5.06 27.64 11.48
N ARG A 97 3.76 27.81 11.19
CA ARG A 97 2.82 26.68 11.10
C ARG A 97 3.30 25.62 10.10
N ILE A 98 3.84 26.03 8.96
CA ILE A 98 4.38 25.10 7.96
C ILE A 98 5.59 24.34 8.53
N ARG A 99 6.49 25.02 9.26
CA ARG A 99 7.65 24.38 9.92
C ARG A 99 7.20 23.37 10.98
N ASP A 100 6.15 23.70 11.73
CA ASP A 100 5.61 22.85 12.79
C ASP A 100 5.08 21.50 12.25
N HIS A 101 4.73 21.41 10.96
CA HIS A 101 4.30 20.17 10.33
C HIS A 101 5.44 19.15 10.08
N TYR A 102 6.70 19.55 10.21
CA TYR A 102 7.86 18.69 10.00
C TYR A 102 8.45 18.23 11.33
N SER A 103 8.78 16.94 11.41
CA SER A 103 9.50 16.33 12.55
C SER A 103 10.94 16.84 12.74
N VAL A 104 11.46 17.64 11.81
CA VAL A 104 12.84 18.14 11.85
C VAL A 104 12.84 19.65 11.72
N THR A 105 13.47 20.32 12.69
CA THR A 105 13.67 21.76 12.65
C THR A 105 14.60 22.15 11.50
N SER A 106 14.05 22.89 10.53
CA SER A 106 14.81 23.35 9.37
C SER A 106 15.69 24.55 9.70
N LYS A 107 17.01 24.43 9.45
CA LYS A 107 17.99 25.52 9.56
C LYS A 107 17.97 26.51 8.38
N ILE A 108 17.03 26.36 7.44
CA ILE A 108 16.91 27.22 6.27
C ILE A 108 16.40 28.60 6.70
N GLN A 109 17.10 29.66 6.28
CA GLN A 109 16.72 31.06 6.49
C GLN A 109 15.30 31.34 5.97
N SER A 110 14.54 32.15 6.71
CA SER A 110 13.11 32.40 6.45
C SER A 110 12.80 32.78 4.98
N SER A 111 13.53 33.74 4.41
CA SER A 111 13.32 34.16 3.01
C SER A 111 13.50 33.02 2.01
N LYS A 112 14.49 32.15 2.21
CA LYS A 112 14.73 30.97 1.35
C LYS A 112 13.67 29.89 1.59
N TYR A 113 13.24 29.71 2.83
CA TYR A 113 12.22 28.72 3.20
C TYR A 113 10.86 29.07 2.57
N VAL A 114 10.42 30.32 2.69
CA VAL A 114 9.18 30.83 2.09
C VAL A 114 9.20 30.65 0.57
N ALA A 115 10.31 31.04 -0.09
CA ALA A 115 10.45 30.86 -1.53
C ALA A 115 10.37 29.38 -1.94
N MET A 116 11.09 28.49 -1.23
CA MET A 116 11.06 27.05 -1.48
C MET A 116 9.65 26.48 -1.39
N ILE A 117 8.94 26.72 -0.28
CA ILE A 117 7.58 26.19 -0.11
C ILE A 117 6.63 26.70 -1.20
N LEU A 118 6.74 27.98 -1.57
CA LEU A 118 5.91 28.55 -2.62
C LEU A 118 6.15 27.88 -3.98
N TYR A 119 7.41 27.75 -4.40
CA TYR A 119 7.74 27.09 -5.67
C TYR A 119 7.33 25.62 -5.69
N ASP A 120 7.49 24.91 -4.57
CA ASP A 120 7.16 23.49 -4.45
C ASP A 120 5.64 23.27 -4.49
N ALA A 121 4.88 24.09 -3.75
CA ALA A 121 3.43 24.02 -3.73
C ALA A 121 2.83 24.39 -5.10
N VAL A 122 3.30 25.46 -5.72
CA VAL A 122 2.84 25.89 -7.06
C VAL A 122 3.21 24.87 -8.12
N PHE A 123 4.39 24.25 -8.01
CA PHE A 123 4.78 23.16 -8.91
C PHE A 123 3.76 22.01 -8.86
N ILE A 124 3.36 21.56 -7.66
CA ILE A 124 2.36 20.50 -7.48
C ILE A 124 1.01 20.94 -8.05
N ILE A 125 0.53 22.14 -7.71
CA ILE A 125 -0.76 22.66 -8.15
C ILE A 125 -0.83 22.74 -9.68
N GLU A 126 0.18 23.35 -10.30
CA GLU A 126 0.23 23.49 -11.76
C GLU A 126 0.43 22.14 -12.46
N LEU A 127 1.17 21.19 -11.87
CA LEU A 127 1.26 19.82 -12.38
C LEU A 127 -0.11 19.14 -12.42
N PHE A 128 -0.90 19.28 -11.35
CA PHE A 128 -2.22 18.66 -11.25
C PHE A 128 -3.21 19.32 -12.21
N LEU A 129 -3.18 20.65 -12.35
CA LEU A 129 -3.95 21.38 -13.35
C LEU A 129 -3.61 20.95 -14.77
N ARG A 130 -2.32 20.80 -15.10
CA ARG A 130 -1.87 20.31 -16.41
C ARG A 130 -2.40 18.92 -16.72
N LYS A 131 -2.34 18.00 -15.75
CA LYS A 131 -2.90 16.66 -15.91
C LYS A 131 -4.41 16.71 -16.13
N TYR A 132 -5.13 17.47 -15.31
CA TYR A 132 -6.59 17.61 -15.39
C TYR A 132 -7.05 18.17 -16.75
N HIS A 133 -6.40 19.25 -17.21
CA HIS A 133 -6.70 19.88 -18.50
C HIS A 133 -6.02 19.18 -19.69
N ARG A 134 -5.34 18.04 -19.49
CA ARG A 134 -4.62 17.29 -20.52
C ARG A 134 -3.64 18.16 -21.32
N THR A 135 -2.96 19.08 -20.64
CA THR A 135 -1.93 19.92 -21.24
C THR A 135 -0.72 19.06 -21.61
N ASN A 136 -0.08 19.35 -22.76
CA ASN A 136 1.15 18.67 -23.16
C ASN A 136 2.31 19.08 -22.22
N ASP A 137 2.64 18.21 -21.27
CA ASP A 137 3.76 18.37 -20.35
C ASP A 137 4.70 17.16 -20.40
N PHE A 138 6.00 17.39 -20.45
CA PHE A 138 6.99 16.33 -20.54
C PHE A 138 7.14 15.54 -19.23
N LEU A 139 6.87 16.15 -18.07
CA LEU A 139 6.89 15.48 -16.77
C LEU A 139 5.71 14.51 -16.60
N LEU A 140 4.66 14.67 -17.41
CA LEU A 140 3.49 13.78 -17.44
C LEU A 140 3.61 12.67 -18.50
N LYS A 141 4.74 12.61 -19.22
CA LYS A 141 5.02 11.54 -20.21
C LYS A 141 5.81 10.41 -19.57
N VAL A 142 5.56 9.18 -20.02
CA VAL A 142 6.35 8.00 -19.66
C VAL A 142 7.75 8.13 -20.28
N PRO A 143 8.85 7.83 -19.55
CA PRO A 143 8.90 7.25 -18.20
C PRO A 143 8.87 8.27 -17.04
N LEU A 144 9.06 9.56 -17.30
CA LEU A 144 9.20 10.59 -16.25
C LEU A 144 7.99 10.67 -15.30
N ALA A 145 6.78 10.42 -15.81
CA ALA A 145 5.56 10.41 -15.00
C ALA A 145 5.66 9.46 -13.79
N ALA A 146 6.29 8.28 -13.96
CA ALA A 146 6.48 7.32 -12.87
C ALA A 146 7.46 7.85 -11.81
N SER A 147 8.56 8.48 -12.24
CA SER A 147 9.54 9.08 -11.33
C SER A 147 8.96 10.28 -10.57
N VAL A 148 8.20 11.15 -11.24
CA VAL A 148 7.52 12.30 -10.62
C VAL A 148 6.54 11.83 -9.56
N LEU A 149 5.73 10.83 -9.90
CA LEU A 149 4.76 10.24 -9.01
C LEU A 149 5.41 9.62 -7.77
N LYS A 150 6.47 8.84 -7.96
CA LYS A 150 7.26 8.25 -6.87
C LYS A 150 7.70 9.34 -5.89
N ASP A 151 8.30 10.42 -6.41
CA ASP A 151 8.81 11.51 -5.58
C ASP A 151 7.70 12.29 -4.87
N ILE A 152 6.53 12.48 -5.51
CA ILE A 152 5.36 13.14 -4.91
C ILE A 152 4.79 12.34 -3.74
N LEU A 153 5.02 11.03 -3.66
CA LEU A 153 4.46 10.16 -2.62
C LEU A 153 5.44 9.81 -1.49
N LEU A 154 6.71 10.24 -1.58
CA LEU A 154 7.68 10.00 -0.51
C LEU A 154 7.31 10.79 0.74
N LEU A 155 7.31 10.13 1.91
CA LEU A 155 6.94 10.73 3.19
C LEU A 155 7.82 11.93 3.55
N GLU A 156 9.11 11.89 3.21
CA GLU A 156 10.05 13.00 3.45
C GLU A 156 9.96 14.15 2.43
N ASN A 157 9.21 13.95 1.34
CA ASN A 157 9.21 14.83 0.17
C ASN A 157 7.84 15.50 0.00
N GLN A 158 7.32 16.09 1.06
CA GLN A 158 5.95 16.58 1.16
C GLN A 158 5.90 18.09 1.46
N VAL A 159 4.76 18.70 1.12
CA VAL A 159 4.30 19.98 1.65
C VAL A 159 2.95 19.72 2.35
N PRO A 160 2.64 20.37 3.48
CA PRO A 160 1.36 20.22 4.14
C PRO A 160 0.19 20.51 3.18
N TYR A 161 -0.84 19.67 3.22
CA TYR A 161 -1.95 19.74 2.27
C TYR A 161 -2.72 21.06 2.35
N PHE A 162 -2.82 21.65 3.54
CA PHE A 162 -3.48 22.95 3.73
C PHE A 162 -2.81 24.05 2.88
N VAL A 163 -1.48 24.01 2.71
CA VAL A 163 -0.76 24.97 1.87
C VAL A 163 -1.20 24.84 0.42
N LEU A 164 -1.30 23.60 -0.09
CA LEU A 164 -1.70 23.33 -1.47
C LEU A 164 -3.16 23.78 -1.70
N ASN A 165 -4.04 23.42 -0.77
CA ASN A 165 -5.46 23.74 -0.84
C ASN A 165 -5.71 25.25 -0.77
N ASP A 166 -5.09 25.95 0.19
CA ASP A 166 -5.33 27.36 0.44
C ASP A 166 -4.71 28.24 -0.65
N LEU A 167 -3.51 27.91 -1.14
CA LEU A 167 -2.92 28.60 -2.30
C LEU A 167 -3.80 28.45 -3.54
N TYR A 168 -4.32 27.24 -3.78
CA TYR A 168 -5.21 27.00 -4.92
C TYR A 168 -6.52 27.78 -4.79
N ALA A 169 -7.17 27.76 -3.62
CA ALA A 169 -8.42 28.47 -3.38
C ALA A 169 -8.25 29.99 -3.50
N LYS A 170 -7.11 30.54 -3.06
CA LYS A 170 -6.78 31.96 -3.23
C LYS A 170 -6.52 32.33 -4.69
N ALA A 171 -5.82 31.47 -5.43
CA ALA A 171 -5.54 31.71 -6.84
C ALA A 171 -6.80 31.60 -7.72
N PHE A 172 -7.71 30.67 -7.40
CA PHE A 172 -8.91 30.38 -8.17
C PHE A 172 -10.17 30.32 -7.28
N PRO A 173 -10.72 31.47 -6.87
CA PRO A 173 -11.97 31.51 -6.11
C PRO A 173 -13.12 30.85 -6.89
N SER A 174 -14.00 30.13 -6.18
CA SER A 174 -15.06 29.28 -6.74
C SER A 174 -16.03 29.96 -7.73
N ASN A 175 -16.05 31.29 -7.77
CA ASN A 175 -17.04 32.07 -8.49
C ASN A 175 -16.62 32.43 -9.93
N GLU A 176 -15.39 32.13 -10.36
CA GLU A 176 -14.87 32.69 -11.63
C GLU A 176 -14.76 31.69 -12.80
N ARG A 177 -14.62 30.36 -12.61
CA ARG A 177 -14.17 29.46 -13.72
C ARG A 177 -14.65 28.00 -13.75
N ASN A 178 -15.63 27.55 -12.97
CA ASN A 178 -15.98 26.10 -12.87
C ASN A 178 -14.75 25.19 -12.59
N ASN A 179 -13.72 25.72 -11.93
CA ASN A 179 -12.51 24.96 -11.65
C ASN A 179 -12.80 23.88 -10.60
N PRO A 180 -12.26 22.66 -10.74
CA PRO A 180 -12.40 21.62 -9.73
C PRO A 180 -11.76 22.07 -8.41
N SER A 181 -12.20 21.54 -7.29
CA SER A 181 -11.47 21.72 -6.02
C SER A 181 -10.06 21.12 -6.11
N PHE A 182 -9.12 21.59 -5.27
CA PHE A 182 -7.79 20.98 -5.22
C PHE A 182 -7.85 19.49 -4.80
N PHE A 183 -8.86 19.13 -4.00
CA PHE A 183 -9.16 17.74 -3.67
C PHE A 183 -9.52 16.92 -4.91
N SER A 184 -10.42 17.44 -5.76
CA SER A 184 -10.79 16.80 -7.03
C SER A 184 -9.60 16.70 -8.00
N LEU A 185 -8.71 17.69 -8.02
CA LEU A 185 -7.45 17.63 -8.77
C LEU A 185 -6.53 16.53 -8.25
N SER A 186 -6.34 16.44 -6.92
CA SER A 186 -5.52 15.40 -6.27
C SER A 186 -6.09 14.01 -6.56
N HIS A 187 -7.41 13.84 -6.41
CA HIS A 187 -8.12 12.63 -6.77
C HIS A 187 -7.85 12.25 -8.24
N ASN A 188 -8.04 13.18 -9.18
CA ASN A 188 -7.82 12.92 -10.60
C ASN A 188 -6.36 12.53 -10.89
N PHE A 189 -5.41 13.18 -10.21
CA PHE A 189 -3.99 12.91 -10.40
C PHE A 189 -3.63 11.48 -9.98
N PHE A 190 -4.11 11.03 -8.82
CA PHE A 190 -3.81 9.68 -8.31
C PHE A 190 -4.73 8.59 -8.85
N ARG A 191 -5.85 8.94 -9.48
CA ARG A 191 -6.82 7.97 -10.02
C ARG A 191 -6.14 6.92 -10.90
N ASP A 192 -5.22 7.30 -11.77
CA ASP A 192 -4.59 6.34 -12.70
C ASP A 192 -3.65 5.36 -12.00
N LEU A 193 -3.02 5.72 -10.86
CA LEU A 193 -2.30 4.76 -10.01
C LEU A 193 -3.24 3.76 -9.36
N LEU A 194 -4.43 4.25 -9.02
CA LEU A 194 -5.36 3.58 -8.15
C LEU A 194 -6.36 2.72 -8.93
N ILE A 195 -6.60 3.03 -10.22
CA ILE A 195 -7.33 2.18 -11.18
C ILE A 195 -6.56 0.88 -11.44
N SER A 196 -5.24 0.91 -11.51
CA SER A 196 -4.41 -0.30 -11.62
C SER A 196 -4.70 -1.33 -10.51
N ASN A 197 -5.10 -0.86 -9.32
CA ASN A 197 -5.41 -1.71 -8.16
C ASN A 197 -6.91 -1.68 -7.76
N ASN A 198 -7.82 -1.25 -8.64
CA ASN A 198 -9.28 -1.16 -8.40
C ASN A 198 -9.69 -0.38 -7.12
N VAL A 199 -8.90 0.62 -6.71
CA VAL A 199 -8.93 1.14 -5.32
C VAL A 199 -9.99 2.22 -5.06
N LEU A 200 -10.41 3.03 -6.04
CA LEU A 200 -11.16 4.25 -5.69
C LEU A 200 -12.63 4.29 -6.11
N ILE A 201 -13.48 4.30 -5.08
CA ILE A 201 -14.57 5.27 -4.98
C ILE A 201 -14.20 6.12 -3.75
N LEU A 202 -13.54 7.26 -3.96
CA LEU A 202 -13.37 8.21 -2.85
C LEU A 202 -14.69 8.89 -2.58
N ALA A 203 -15.02 9.08 -1.31
CA ALA A 203 -16.04 10.06 -0.94
C ALA A 203 -15.64 11.42 -1.54
N GLU A 204 -16.63 12.24 -1.90
CA GLU A 204 -16.40 13.57 -2.50
C GLU A 204 -15.51 14.46 -1.62
N HIS A 205 -15.39 14.14 -0.32
CA HIS A 205 -14.55 14.83 0.65
C HIS A 205 -13.82 13.84 1.57
N LEU A 206 -12.50 13.99 1.73
CA LEU A 206 -11.73 13.45 2.84
C LEU A 206 -11.48 14.58 3.85
N PRO A 207 -12.17 14.64 5.00
CA PRO A 207 -11.79 15.60 6.02
C PRO A 207 -10.37 15.31 6.53
N GLN A 208 -9.58 16.39 6.71
CA GLN A 208 -8.28 16.38 7.40
C GLN A 208 -7.10 15.66 6.71
N VAL A 209 -7.03 15.66 5.36
CA VAL A 209 -5.81 15.24 4.65
C VAL A 209 -4.60 16.05 5.12
N LYS A 210 -3.53 15.37 5.54
CA LYS A 210 -2.32 16.01 6.08
C LYS A 210 -1.31 16.42 5.00
N HIS A 211 -1.06 15.54 4.04
CA HIS A 211 -0.19 15.72 2.86
C HIS A 211 -0.55 14.65 1.80
N LEU A 212 0.15 14.59 0.66
CA LEU A 212 -0.24 13.74 -0.47
C LEU A 212 -0.02 12.24 -0.21
N THR A 213 1.01 11.85 0.55
CA THR A 213 1.14 10.45 1.01
C THR A 213 -0.02 10.05 1.93
N ASP A 214 -0.47 10.94 2.81
CA ASP A 214 -1.63 10.70 3.68
C ASP A 214 -2.95 10.64 2.91
N PHE A 215 -3.09 11.47 1.86
CA PHE A 215 -4.20 11.38 0.91
C PHE A 215 -4.34 9.96 0.35
N LEU A 216 -3.23 9.38 -0.13
CA LEU A 216 -3.22 8.03 -0.68
C LEU A 216 -3.49 6.96 0.38
N ARG A 217 -2.94 7.10 1.59
CA ARG A 217 -3.25 6.17 2.69
C ARG A 217 -4.73 6.16 3.01
N ARG A 218 -5.33 7.33 3.24
CA ARG A 218 -6.76 7.46 3.56
C ARG A 218 -7.64 6.84 2.47
N ALA A 219 -7.26 7.07 1.22
CA ALA A 219 -7.89 6.47 0.06
C ALA A 219 -7.91 4.93 0.11
N LEU A 220 -6.81 4.29 0.53
CA LEU A 220 -6.69 2.85 0.65
C LEU A 220 -7.51 2.29 1.82
N VAL A 221 -7.54 3.01 2.95
CA VAL A 221 -8.06 2.49 4.22
C VAL A 221 -9.58 2.71 4.39
N MET A 222 -10.16 3.73 3.76
CA MET A 222 -11.56 4.11 3.99
C MET A 222 -12.60 3.01 3.74
N LYS A 223 -12.45 2.20 2.69
CA LYS A 223 -13.36 1.08 2.43
C LYS A 223 -13.25 -0.04 3.47
N VAL A 224 -12.08 -0.21 4.08
CA VAL A 224 -11.85 -1.23 5.12
C VAL A 224 -12.51 -0.82 6.43
N GLN A 225 -12.48 0.48 6.77
CA GLN A 225 -13.05 0.98 8.02
C GLN A 225 -14.59 0.93 8.05
N THR A 226 -15.25 0.90 6.89
CA THR A 226 -16.71 0.70 6.81
C THR A 226 -17.16 -0.74 7.08
N ILE A 227 -16.23 -1.69 7.22
CA ILE A 227 -16.51 -3.13 7.38
C ILE A 227 -16.09 -3.58 8.79
N GLU A 228 -16.98 -3.32 9.76
CA GLU A 228 -17.05 -3.86 11.13
C GLU A 228 -15.80 -3.75 12.05
N LYS A 229 -16.05 -3.73 13.37
CA LYS A 229 -15.01 -3.86 14.39
C LYS A 229 -14.42 -5.28 14.31
N ARG A 230 -13.39 -5.47 13.48
CA ARG A 230 -12.62 -6.73 13.45
C ARG A 230 -11.88 -6.89 14.78
N ASP A 231 -11.90 -8.09 15.35
CA ASP A 231 -11.06 -8.39 16.51
C ASP A 231 -9.59 -8.26 16.08
N ARG A 232 -8.79 -7.60 16.93
CA ARG A 232 -7.36 -7.41 16.69
C ARG A 232 -6.57 -8.35 17.59
N GLY A 233 -5.45 -8.83 17.08
CA GLY A 233 -4.55 -9.71 17.82
C GLY A 233 -3.25 -9.95 17.07
N TYR A 234 -2.31 -10.63 17.71
CA TYR A 234 -1.01 -10.94 17.13
C TYR A 234 -1.10 -12.12 16.15
N ILE A 235 -0.54 -11.93 14.95
CA ILE A 235 -0.39 -13.00 13.95
C ILE A 235 1.02 -13.59 14.07
N TYR A 236 1.10 -14.92 14.12
CA TYR A 236 2.34 -15.71 14.18
C TYR A 236 2.14 -17.08 13.54
N ASP A 237 3.22 -17.76 13.15
CA ASP A 237 3.21 -19.13 12.63
C ASP A 237 2.13 -19.42 11.57
N LEU A 238 1.85 -18.44 10.70
CA LEU A 238 0.87 -18.59 9.63
C LEU A 238 1.51 -19.34 8.46
N PRO A 239 0.89 -20.41 7.93
CA PRO A 239 1.46 -21.15 6.80
C PRO A 239 1.40 -20.32 5.51
N SER A 240 2.41 -20.47 4.64
CA SER A 240 2.45 -19.84 3.32
C SER A 240 1.32 -20.32 2.40
N VAL A 241 1.07 -19.60 1.32
CA VAL A 241 -0.01 -19.94 0.38
C VAL A 241 0.13 -21.33 -0.24
N THR A 242 1.36 -21.79 -0.49
CA THR A 242 1.60 -23.15 -1.01
C THR A 242 1.21 -24.20 0.03
N LYS A 243 1.63 -24.03 1.30
CA LYS A 243 1.26 -24.94 2.40
C LYS A 243 -0.26 -24.97 2.64
N LEU A 244 -0.90 -23.80 2.58
CA LEU A 244 -2.36 -23.69 2.67
C LEU A 244 -3.05 -24.36 1.47
N LYS A 245 -2.48 -24.24 0.27
CA LYS A 245 -2.99 -24.92 -0.93
C LYS A 245 -2.92 -26.44 -0.79
N GLU A 246 -1.82 -26.96 -0.26
CA GLU A 246 -1.62 -28.39 0.02
C GLU A 246 -2.61 -28.92 1.07
N SER A 247 -3.03 -28.10 2.03
CA SER A 247 -4.10 -28.45 2.97
C SER A 247 -5.51 -28.38 2.36
N GLY A 248 -5.65 -28.08 1.07
CA GLY A 248 -6.93 -28.03 0.36
C GLY A 248 -7.64 -26.68 0.43
N LEU A 249 -6.97 -25.62 0.87
CA LEU A 249 -7.49 -24.26 0.77
C LEU A 249 -7.52 -23.81 -0.70
N ASN A 250 -8.58 -23.09 -1.08
CA ASN A 250 -8.64 -22.42 -2.38
C ASN A 250 -8.31 -20.94 -2.26
N PHE A 251 -7.83 -20.37 -3.36
CA PHE A 251 -7.50 -18.96 -3.47
C PHE A 251 -8.30 -18.36 -4.60
N ARG A 252 -8.79 -17.13 -4.39
CA ARG A 252 -9.58 -16.42 -5.38
C ARG A 252 -9.18 -14.95 -5.42
N CYS A 253 -8.97 -14.46 -6.63
CA CYS A 253 -8.89 -13.04 -6.91
C CYS A 253 -10.28 -12.39 -6.81
N ILE A 254 -10.37 -11.25 -6.13
CA ILE A 254 -11.56 -10.41 -6.06
C ILE A 254 -11.26 -9.00 -6.59
N ASP A 255 -12.27 -8.35 -7.16
CA ASP A 255 -12.20 -6.96 -7.63
C ASP A 255 -12.75 -6.00 -6.55
N GLU A 256 -12.18 -6.10 -5.34
CA GLU A 256 -12.59 -5.32 -4.17
C GLU A 256 -11.47 -4.36 -3.73
N CYS A 257 -11.64 -3.70 -2.57
CA CYS A 257 -10.62 -2.79 -2.03
C CYS A 257 -9.29 -3.52 -1.83
N PHE A 258 -8.17 -2.86 -2.12
CA PHE A 258 -6.80 -3.38 -2.03
C PHE A 258 -6.50 -4.17 -0.74
N LEU A 259 -7.06 -3.72 0.37
CA LEU A 259 -6.82 -4.26 1.71
C LEU A 259 -7.92 -5.24 2.15
N ASP A 260 -8.89 -5.61 1.32
CA ASP A 260 -9.99 -6.47 1.75
C ASP A 260 -9.68 -7.96 1.56
N VAL A 261 -8.95 -8.54 2.54
CA VAL A 261 -8.69 -9.97 2.59
C VAL A 261 -9.73 -10.65 3.49
N SER A 262 -10.39 -11.68 2.97
CA SER A 262 -11.46 -12.39 3.68
C SER A 262 -11.47 -13.89 3.39
N LEU A 263 -12.06 -14.67 4.31
CA LEU A 263 -12.23 -16.10 4.15
C LEU A 263 -13.71 -16.44 3.93
N ALA A 264 -14.03 -17.09 2.81
CA ALA A 264 -15.39 -17.47 2.44
C ALA A 264 -15.56 -18.99 2.30
N LYS A 265 -16.78 -19.50 2.46
CA LYS A 265 -17.13 -20.91 2.19
C LYS A 265 -17.88 -21.04 0.84
N ARG A 266 -17.15 -21.49 -0.17
CA ARG A 266 -17.60 -21.93 -1.52
C ARG A 266 -18.41 -23.23 -1.55
N ARG A 267 -19.60 -23.30 -2.17
CA ARG A 267 -20.14 -24.59 -2.67
C ARG A 267 -19.40 -25.00 -3.94
N HIS A 268 -18.96 -26.26 -4.03
CA HIS A 268 -18.19 -26.74 -5.17
C HIS A 268 -19.10 -27.17 -6.34
N GLY A 269 -19.22 -26.32 -7.36
CA GLY A 269 -19.91 -26.64 -8.62
C GLY A 269 -21.41 -26.94 -8.52
N LYS A 270 -22.08 -27.13 -9.66
CA LYS A 270 -23.50 -27.57 -9.70
C LYS A 270 -23.70 -29.05 -9.34
N TRP A 271 -22.66 -29.86 -9.48
CA TRP A 271 -22.75 -31.33 -9.41
C TRP A 271 -22.49 -31.93 -8.01
N LEU A 272 -21.87 -31.21 -7.08
CA LEU A 272 -21.63 -31.68 -5.70
C LEU A 272 -21.91 -30.58 -4.64
N PRO A 273 -23.17 -30.14 -4.47
CA PRO A 273 -23.53 -29.00 -3.63
C PRO A 273 -23.29 -29.17 -2.12
N TRP A 274 -23.09 -30.40 -1.64
CA TRP A 274 -22.76 -30.73 -0.24
C TRP A 274 -21.28 -30.51 0.12
N PHE A 275 -20.38 -30.39 -0.87
CA PHE A 275 -18.98 -30.11 -0.59
C PHE A 275 -18.73 -28.60 -0.55
N LYS A 276 -18.66 -28.04 0.66
CA LYS A 276 -18.14 -26.69 0.89
C LYS A 276 -16.59 -26.73 0.94
N VAL A 277 -15.96 -25.74 0.32
CA VAL A 277 -14.51 -25.53 0.34
C VAL A 277 -14.22 -24.14 0.89
N ASN A 278 -13.25 -24.06 1.81
CA ASN A 278 -12.76 -22.78 2.31
C ASN A 278 -11.94 -22.10 1.20
N GLU A 279 -12.21 -20.83 0.98
CA GLU A 279 -11.59 -20.02 -0.07
C GLU A 279 -11.10 -18.72 0.56
N LEU A 280 -9.79 -18.45 0.45
CA LEU A 280 -9.21 -17.17 0.79
C LEU A 280 -9.34 -16.24 -0.40
N GLN A 281 -10.02 -15.11 -0.19
CA GLN A 281 -10.24 -14.08 -1.18
C GLN A 281 -9.24 -12.95 -0.94
N ILE A 282 -8.43 -12.68 -1.95
CA ILE A 282 -7.40 -11.64 -1.92
C ILE A 282 -7.63 -10.71 -3.11
N PRO A 283 -7.63 -9.38 -2.91
CA PRO A 283 -7.77 -8.40 -3.98
C PRO A 283 -6.62 -8.50 -4.97
N ARG A 284 -6.92 -8.24 -6.25
CA ARG A 284 -5.89 -8.15 -7.28
C ARG A 284 -4.89 -7.04 -6.97
N THR A 285 -3.61 -7.38 -7.01
CA THR A 285 -2.52 -6.47 -6.74
C THR A 285 -1.53 -6.46 -7.90
N GLN A 286 -1.28 -5.27 -8.47
CA GLN A 286 -0.21 -5.07 -9.45
C GLN A 286 1.11 -4.83 -8.74
N ILE A 287 2.13 -5.63 -9.07
CA ILE A 287 3.48 -5.50 -8.53
C ILE A 287 4.41 -5.01 -9.64
N CYS A 288 4.95 -3.81 -9.47
CA CYS A 288 5.94 -3.16 -10.33
C CYS A 288 7.11 -2.61 -9.51
N ASP A 289 8.10 -2.01 -10.17
CA ASP A 289 9.32 -1.52 -9.51
C ASP A 289 9.05 -0.43 -8.45
N GLU A 290 7.95 0.31 -8.58
CA GLU A 290 7.55 1.35 -7.62
C GLU A 290 6.80 0.81 -6.40
N THR A 291 6.30 -0.43 -6.44
CA THR A 291 5.43 -1.00 -5.40
C THR A 291 6.11 -1.01 -4.03
N GLU A 292 7.37 -1.46 -3.94
CA GLU A 292 8.11 -1.49 -2.68
C GLU A 292 8.26 -0.08 -2.08
N CYS A 293 8.59 0.90 -2.93
CA CYS A 293 8.75 2.29 -2.52
C CYS A 293 7.45 2.84 -1.94
N LEU A 294 6.32 2.55 -2.59
CA LEU A 294 5.01 2.99 -2.13
C LEU A 294 4.68 2.42 -0.75
N PHE A 295 4.75 1.10 -0.59
CA PHE A 295 4.46 0.44 0.68
C PHE A 295 5.33 0.97 1.80
N ARG A 296 6.65 1.09 1.57
CA ARG A 296 7.58 1.58 2.60
C ARG A 296 7.25 2.99 3.10
N ASN A 297 6.75 3.88 2.23
CA ASN A 297 6.36 5.24 2.64
C ASN A 297 5.01 5.26 3.36
N LEU A 298 4.04 4.45 2.93
CA LEU A 298 2.75 4.33 3.60
C LEU A 298 2.89 3.67 4.99
N MET A 299 3.70 2.61 5.10
CA MET A 299 3.99 1.94 6.36
C MET A 299 4.74 2.86 7.32
N ALA A 300 5.73 3.62 6.83
CA ALA A 300 6.40 4.62 7.65
C ALA A 300 5.40 5.67 8.19
N LEU A 301 4.49 6.16 7.35
CA LEU A 301 3.43 7.07 7.79
C LEU A 301 2.55 6.45 8.88
N GLU A 302 2.16 5.18 8.74
CA GLU A 302 1.35 4.48 9.75
C GLU A 302 2.07 4.33 11.08
N VAL A 303 3.34 3.91 11.03
CA VAL A 303 4.16 3.73 12.24
C VAL A 303 4.29 5.04 13.03
N PHE A 304 4.48 6.19 12.36
CA PHE A 304 4.73 7.46 13.05
C PHE A 304 3.49 8.31 13.33
N HIS A 305 2.44 8.21 12.50
CA HIS A 305 1.27 9.09 12.61
C HIS A 305 -0.01 8.35 13.00
N TYR A 306 -0.08 7.04 12.76
CA TYR A 306 -1.31 6.26 12.95
C TYR A 306 -1.07 4.90 13.62
N PRO A 307 -0.44 4.85 14.81
CA PRO A 307 -0.02 3.59 15.43
C PRO A 307 -1.18 2.62 15.73
N ILE A 308 -2.42 3.12 15.83
CA ILE A 308 -3.63 2.31 16.07
C ILE A 308 -4.34 1.96 14.74
N GLN A 309 -4.13 2.72 13.67
CA GLN A 309 -4.76 2.49 12.36
C GLN A 309 -3.69 2.03 11.36
N SER A 310 -3.12 0.86 11.61
CA SER A 310 -1.98 0.31 10.86
C SER A 310 -2.39 -0.60 9.69
N GLN A 311 -3.49 -0.33 8.98
CA GLN A 311 -4.05 -1.30 8.01
C GLN A 311 -3.09 -1.65 6.85
N VAL A 312 -2.25 -0.71 6.39
CA VAL A 312 -1.25 -1.00 5.35
C VAL A 312 -0.14 -1.89 5.92
N CYS A 313 0.34 -1.62 7.13
CA CYS A 313 1.27 -2.50 7.84
C CYS A 313 0.68 -3.89 8.08
N ASP A 314 -0.57 -3.98 8.56
CA ASP A 314 -1.27 -5.23 8.85
C ASP A 314 -1.36 -6.09 7.58
N TYR A 315 -1.63 -5.47 6.42
CA TYR A 315 -1.66 -6.16 5.13
C TYR A 315 -0.26 -6.62 4.71
N ALA A 316 0.75 -5.76 4.86
CA ALA A 316 2.12 -6.11 4.53
C ALA A 316 2.59 -7.33 5.35
N PHE A 317 2.31 -7.37 6.66
CA PHE A 317 2.61 -8.52 7.51
C PHE A 317 1.84 -9.78 7.11
N LEU A 318 0.54 -9.66 6.79
CA LEU A 318 -0.22 -10.81 6.30
C LEU A 318 0.39 -11.37 5.01
N MET A 319 0.76 -10.51 4.06
CA MET A 319 1.36 -10.92 2.79
C MET A 319 2.76 -11.50 2.97
N ASP A 320 3.55 -10.97 3.90
CA ASP A 320 4.86 -11.50 4.31
C ASP A 320 4.75 -12.95 4.80
N TYR A 321 3.77 -13.26 5.66
CA TYR A 321 3.49 -14.65 6.05
C TYR A 321 3.04 -15.55 4.89
N LEU A 322 2.23 -15.01 3.99
CA LEU A 322 1.64 -15.76 2.88
C LEU A 322 2.66 -16.05 1.77
N ILE A 323 3.64 -15.17 1.55
CA ILE A 323 4.61 -15.23 0.46
C ILE A 323 6.02 -15.41 1.02
N ASP A 324 6.44 -16.66 1.21
CA ASP A 324 7.79 -16.98 1.69
C ASP A 324 8.74 -17.34 0.53
N THR A 325 8.22 -18.03 -0.48
CA THR A 325 9.01 -18.63 -1.56
C THR A 325 8.56 -18.19 -2.96
N ILE A 326 9.37 -18.50 -3.98
CA ILE A 326 9.01 -18.28 -5.39
C ILE A 326 7.71 -19.02 -5.77
N LYS A 327 7.51 -20.24 -5.24
CA LYS A 327 6.31 -21.06 -5.49
C LYS A 327 5.05 -20.38 -4.97
N ASP A 328 5.17 -19.64 -3.87
CA ASP A 328 4.05 -18.87 -3.31
C ASP A 328 3.64 -17.74 -4.27
N VAL A 329 4.61 -17.04 -4.84
CA VAL A 329 4.37 -16.02 -5.87
C VAL A 329 3.78 -16.66 -7.13
N ASP A 330 4.35 -17.78 -7.61
CA ASP A 330 3.86 -18.51 -8.79
C ASP A 330 2.38 -18.84 -8.64
N LEU A 331 1.98 -19.38 -7.48
CA LEU A 331 0.59 -19.74 -7.19
C LEU A 331 -0.33 -18.50 -7.19
N LEU A 332 0.09 -17.39 -6.59
CA LEU A 332 -0.71 -16.17 -6.56
C LEU A 332 -0.82 -15.51 -7.94
N VAL A 333 0.21 -15.59 -8.77
CA VAL A 333 0.18 -15.17 -10.18
C VAL A 333 -0.76 -16.05 -10.99
N GLU A 334 -0.68 -17.38 -10.84
CA GLU A 334 -1.59 -18.34 -11.51
C GLU A 334 -3.07 -18.07 -11.14
N LYS A 335 -3.31 -17.65 -9.89
CA LYS A 335 -4.66 -17.31 -9.40
C LYS A 335 -5.11 -15.90 -9.76
N GLY A 336 -4.27 -15.14 -10.47
CA GLY A 336 -4.55 -13.75 -10.88
C GLY A 336 -4.56 -12.74 -9.74
N ILE A 337 -4.17 -13.15 -8.52
CA ILE A 337 -4.11 -12.29 -7.34
C ILE A 337 -2.93 -11.33 -7.47
N ILE A 338 -1.78 -11.82 -7.94
CA ILE A 338 -0.63 -10.97 -8.29
C ILE A 338 -0.57 -10.79 -9.80
N ALA A 339 -0.63 -9.54 -10.25
CA ALA A 339 -0.26 -9.17 -11.61
C ALA A 339 1.22 -8.74 -11.61
N ASN A 340 2.09 -9.63 -12.09
CA ASN A 340 3.53 -9.41 -12.09
C ASN A 340 3.96 -8.53 -13.29
N TYR A 341 4.26 -7.25 -13.01
CA TYR A 341 4.87 -6.32 -13.97
C TYR A 341 6.39 -6.19 -13.80
N MET A 342 6.98 -6.78 -12.75
CA MET A 342 8.43 -6.86 -12.56
C MET A 342 9.10 -7.93 -13.44
N GLY A 343 8.34 -8.90 -13.93
CA GLY A 343 8.85 -10.02 -14.74
C GLY A 343 9.69 -11.04 -13.95
N ASN A 344 9.80 -10.90 -12.63
CA ASN A 344 10.64 -11.76 -11.79
C ASN A 344 9.95 -12.12 -10.46
N ASN A 345 9.50 -13.38 -10.33
CA ASN A 345 8.82 -13.87 -9.12
C ASN A 345 9.76 -13.94 -7.90
N GLU A 346 11.05 -14.18 -8.09
CA GLU A 346 12.05 -14.15 -7.01
C GLU A 346 12.20 -12.75 -6.42
N ALA A 347 12.17 -11.71 -7.28
CA ALA A 347 12.21 -10.33 -6.82
C ALA A 347 10.98 -9.98 -5.97
N ILE A 348 9.79 -10.46 -6.36
CA ILE A 348 8.55 -10.26 -5.60
C ILE A 348 8.61 -10.94 -4.24
N ALA A 349 9.04 -12.21 -4.17
CA ALA A 349 9.19 -12.93 -2.90
C ALA A 349 10.18 -12.21 -1.96
N LYS A 350 11.36 -11.83 -2.49
CA LYS A 350 12.37 -11.06 -1.73
C LYS A 350 11.85 -9.70 -1.27
N MET A 351 10.99 -9.05 -2.05
CA MET A 351 10.40 -7.77 -1.70
C MET A 351 9.50 -7.91 -0.46
N PHE A 352 8.55 -8.85 -0.47
CA PHE A 352 7.62 -9.06 0.66
C PHE A 352 8.36 -9.50 1.93
N ASN A 353 9.28 -10.46 1.83
CA ASN A 353 10.13 -10.95 2.94
C ASN A 353 11.00 -9.86 3.60
N ARG A 354 11.22 -8.73 2.92
CA ARG A 354 12.02 -7.59 3.41
C ARG A 354 11.18 -6.36 3.71
N LEU A 355 9.89 -6.38 3.40
CA LEU A 355 9.02 -5.21 3.50
C LEU A 355 8.79 -4.85 4.96
N CYS A 356 8.52 -5.86 5.78
CA CYS A 356 8.23 -5.76 7.21
C CYS A 356 9.48 -5.70 8.10
N SER A 357 10.70 -5.79 7.53
CA SER A 357 11.94 -5.71 8.31
C SER A 357 12.06 -4.38 9.06
N ASN A 358 12.34 -4.46 10.35
CA ASN A 358 12.40 -3.32 11.29
C ASN A 358 11.09 -2.53 11.47
N ILE A 359 9.96 -3.06 11.03
CA ILE A 359 8.64 -2.50 11.35
C ILE A 359 8.18 -3.15 12.67
N PRO A 360 7.72 -2.37 13.66
CA PRO A 360 7.21 -2.94 14.91
C PRO A 360 6.02 -3.87 14.65
N ILE A 361 6.04 -5.05 15.28
CA ILE A 361 4.91 -5.97 15.26
C ILE A 361 3.83 -5.43 16.19
N THR A 362 2.61 -5.29 15.68
CA THR A 362 1.43 -4.81 16.42
C THR A 362 0.26 -5.76 16.21
N GLU A 363 -0.83 -5.56 16.96
CA GLU A 363 -2.08 -6.28 16.74
C GLU A 363 -2.64 -5.97 15.34
N SER A 364 -3.02 -7.01 14.60
CA SER A 364 -3.47 -6.91 13.21
C SER A 364 -4.98 -6.97 13.08
N CYS A 365 -5.54 -6.18 12.16
CA CYS A 365 -6.96 -6.29 11.75
C CYS A 365 -7.28 -7.57 10.94
N TYR A 366 -6.28 -8.38 10.58
CA TYR A 366 -6.47 -9.70 9.95
C TYR A 366 -6.33 -10.86 10.92
N TYR A 367 -6.31 -10.60 12.23
CA TYR A 367 -6.19 -11.65 13.26
C TYR A 367 -7.21 -12.77 13.08
N ASP A 368 -8.49 -12.45 12.91
CA ASP A 368 -9.55 -13.45 12.68
C ASP A 368 -9.35 -14.29 11.41
N VAL A 369 -8.83 -13.67 10.36
CA VAL A 369 -8.51 -14.37 9.10
C VAL A 369 -7.36 -15.33 9.35
N ALA A 370 -6.29 -14.87 10.00
CA ALA A 370 -5.12 -15.68 10.33
C ALA A 370 -5.47 -16.88 11.24
N GLU A 371 -6.29 -16.67 12.28
CA GLU A 371 -6.75 -17.75 13.16
C GLU A 371 -7.54 -18.82 12.38
N LYS A 372 -8.45 -18.39 11.50
CA LYS A 372 -9.23 -19.33 10.67
C LYS A 372 -8.34 -20.10 9.67
N LEU A 373 -7.33 -19.44 9.09
CA LEU A 373 -6.36 -20.09 8.22
C LEU A 373 -5.50 -21.10 8.98
N ARG A 374 -5.01 -20.74 10.17
CA ARG A 374 -4.25 -21.63 11.03
C ARG A 374 -5.08 -22.84 11.47
N ALA A 375 -6.33 -22.62 11.86
CA ALA A 375 -7.26 -23.69 12.21
C ALA A 375 -7.55 -24.63 11.03
N HIS A 376 -7.72 -24.07 9.82
CA HIS A 376 -7.88 -24.87 8.60
C HIS A 376 -6.64 -25.73 8.35
N TYR A 377 -5.44 -25.16 8.42
CA TYR A 377 -4.19 -25.89 8.20
C TYR A 377 -3.91 -26.96 9.26
N LYS A 378 -4.18 -26.69 10.54
CA LYS A 378 -3.93 -27.65 11.62
C LYS A 378 -4.89 -28.83 11.63
N TYR A 379 -6.06 -28.73 10.97
CA TYR A 379 -7.05 -29.79 10.98
C TYR A 379 -6.67 -30.94 10.02
N PRO A 380 -6.32 -32.15 10.51
CA PRO A 380 -5.72 -33.20 9.68
C PRO A 380 -6.61 -33.68 8.52
N TRP A 381 -7.93 -33.65 8.71
CA TRP A 381 -8.88 -34.05 7.68
C TRP A 381 -8.82 -33.18 6.42
N ASN A 382 -8.40 -31.91 6.55
CA ASN A 382 -8.23 -31.03 5.39
C ASN A 382 -7.09 -31.54 4.50
N HIS A 383 -5.96 -31.94 5.09
CA HIS A 383 -4.83 -32.57 4.38
C HIS A 383 -5.19 -33.90 3.74
N VAL A 384 -5.87 -34.77 4.48
CA VAL A 384 -6.33 -36.08 3.95
C VAL A 384 -7.27 -35.87 2.78
N LYS A 385 -8.26 -34.98 2.91
CA LYS A 385 -9.21 -34.66 1.84
C LYS A 385 -8.49 -34.05 0.62
N ALA A 386 -7.52 -33.17 0.83
CA ALA A 386 -6.74 -32.56 -0.25
C ALA A 386 -5.91 -33.61 -1.00
N THR A 387 -5.24 -34.51 -0.26
CA THR A 387 -4.46 -35.62 -0.81
C THR A 387 -5.35 -36.60 -1.57
N LEU A 388 -6.51 -36.98 -1.02
CA LEU A 388 -7.47 -37.84 -1.69
C LEU A 388 -7.92 -37.21 -3.01
N LYS A 389 -8.23 -35.91 -3.00
CA LYS A 389 -8.65 -35.18 -4.19
C LYS A 389 -7.54 -35.11 -5.24
N SER A 390 -6.29 -34.84 -4.85
CA SER A 390 -5.20 -34.72 -5.81
C SER A 390 -4.79 -36.06 -6.43
N VAL A 391 -4.72 -37.13 -5.63
CA VAL A 391 -4.27 -38.46 -6.07
C VAL A 391 -5.35 -39.19 -6.85
N TYR A 392 -6.57 -39.29 -6.30
CA TYR A 392 -7.61 -40.16 -6.85
C TYR A 392 -8.57 -39.43 -7.77
N PHE A 393 -8.75 -38.11 -7.59
CA PHE A 393 -9.66 -37.29 -8.39
C PHE A 393 -8.93 -36.21 -9.19
N GLY A 394 -7.62 -36.38 -9.41
CA GLY A 394 -6.79 -35.44 -10.16
C GLY A 394 -7.11 -35.40 -11.65
N ASN A 395 -7.62 -36.49 -12.23
CA ASN A 395 -8.15 -36.52 -13.59
C ASN A 395 -9.40 -37.42 -13.68
N LEU A 396 -10.19 -37.26 -14.75
CA LEU A 396 -11.45 -37.98 -14.94
C LEU A 396 -11.26 -39.51 -14.95
N TRP A 397 -10.14 -40.01 -15.48
CA TRP A 397 -9.84 -41.44 -15.59
C TRP A 397 -9.46 -42.07 -14.25
N THR A 398 -8.62 -41.40 -13.45
CA THR A 398 -8.30 -41.87 -12.09
C THR A 398 -9.52 -41.80 -11.18
N GLY A 399 -10.35 -40.75 -11.33
CA GLY A 399 -11.59 -40.62 -10.57
C GLY A 399 -12.58 -41.74 -10.88
N THR A 400 -12.84 -42.00 -12.17
CA THR A 400 -13.76 -43.07 -12.60
C THR A 400 -13.24 -44.46 -12.23
N ALA A 401 -11.94 -44.73 -12.40
CA ALA A 401 -11.33 -45.99 -11.99
C ALA A 401 -11.44 -46.21 -10.47
N THR A 402 -11.22 -45.16 -9.66
CA THR A 402 -11.35 -45.24 -8.20
C THR A 402 -12.80 -45.55 -7.80
N VAL A 403 -13.78 -44.88 -8.41
CA VAL A 403 -15.20 -45.14 -8.13
C VAL A 403 -15.60 -46.56 -8.55
N ALA A 404 -15.16 -47.02 -9.72
CA ALA A 404 -15.41 -48.38 -10.19
C ALA A 404 -14.81 -49.44 -9.25
N ALA A 405 -13.57 -49.23 -8.79
CA ALA A 405 -12.92 -50.13 -7.84
C ALA A 405 -13.66 -50.21 -6.49
N ILE A 406 -14.11 -49.07 -5.95
CA ILE A 406 -14.92 -49.02 -4.72
C ILE A 406 -16.25 -49.76 -4.93
N PHE A 407 -16.91 -49.54 -6.06
CA PHE A 407 -18.18 -50.21 -6.36
C PHE A 407 -18.00 -51.73 -6.48
N LEU A 408 -16.94 -52.18 -7.16
CA LEU A 408 -16.60 -53.60 -7.27
C LEU A 408 -16.31 -54.23 -5.90
N LEU A 409 -15.57 -53.54 -5.02
CA LEU A 409 -15.29 -53.99 -3.65
C LEU A 409 -16.56 -54.15 -2.81
N ILE A 410 -17.50 -53.20 -2.91
CA ILE A 410 -18.79 -53.28 -2.21
C ILE A 410 -19.59 -54.48 -2.71
N LEU A 411 -19.65 -54.69 -4.03
CA LEU A 411 -20.33 -55.84 -4.62
C LEU A 411 -19.71 -57.16 -4.16
N THR A 412 -18.37 -57.24 -4.09
CA THR A 412 -17.69 -58.46 -3.61
C THR A 412 -17.93 -58.72 -2.13
N ALA A 413 -17.97 -57.67 -1.30
CA ALA A 413 -18.29 -57.81 0.12
C ALA A 413 -19.73 -58.30 0.34
N ILE A 414 -20.71 -57.75 -0.40
CA ILE A 414 -22.11 -58.19 -0.37
C ILE A 414 -22.21 -59.65 -0.81
N GLN A 415 -21.57 -60.00 -1.93
CA GLN A 415 -21.55 -61.37 -2.44
C GLN A 415 -21.00 -62.35 -1.39
N THR A 416 -19.88 -61.99 -0.75
CA THR A 416 -19.25 -62.82 0.28
C THR A 416 -20.16 -63.01 1.50
N ALA A 417 -20.80 -61.93 1.98
CA ALA A 417 -21.75 -62.00 3.09
C ALA A 417 -22.96 -62.88 2.77
N CYS A 418 -23.53 -62.74 1.57
CA CYS A 418 -24.63 -63.61 1.11
C CYS A 418 -24.21 -65.08 1.02
N SER A 419 -22.99 -65.37 0.53
CA SER A 419 -22.48 -66.74 0.48
C SER A 419 -22.27 -67.35 1.87
N ILE A 420 -21.83 -66.57 2.85
CA ILE A 420 -21.68 -67.04 4.24
C ILE A 420 -23.03 -67.30 4.90
N MET A 421 -24.05 -66.48 4.63
CA MET A 421 -25.41 -66.68 5.16
C MET A 421 -26.16 -67.87 4.53
N GLN A 422 -25.68 -68.39 3.41
CA GLN A 422 -26.23 -69.56 2.73
C GLN A 422 -25.57 -70.88 3.14
N LEU A 423 -24.45 -70.82 3.87
CA LEU A 423 -23.89 -71.94 4.63
C LEU A 423 -24.58 -72.04 5.99
#